data_AF-A0A7W3XQI4-F1
#
_entry.id   AF-A0A7W3XQI4-F1
#
_cell.length_a   1.000
_cell.length_b   1.000
_cell.length_c   1.000
_cell.angle_alpha   90.00
_cell.angle_beta   90.00
_cell.angle_gamma   90.00
#
_symmetry.space_group_name_H-M   'P 1'
#
loop_
_entity.id
_entity.type
_entity.pdbx_description
1 polymer ?
#
loop_
_entity_poly.entity_id
_entity_poly.type
_entity_poly.pdbx_seq_one_letter_code
_entity_poly.pdbx_strand_id
1 'polypeptide(L)'
;MSYRQLYNKLMIVAHPDDESIFGGGALISQPGWKVICLTNGSDAVRAKEFKQAMEFAQASYEIWDYPDEYEGSFDGEQVKNDVEKVLKSGHYERIMTHNLHGEYGHSQHKALSRILHNMRLNNLCVFDTTDEKLPDNILKKKMELLRHYDSQMYVIDGLESYILYERIIKD
;
A
#
# COMPACT_ATOMS: atom_id res chain seq x y z
N MET A 1 23.50 8.85 20.77
CA MET A 1 22.58 9.73 20.01
C MET A 1 21.54 8.83 19.40
N SER A 2 20.27 8.97 19.79
CA SER A 2 19.19 8.18 19.20
C SER A 2 18.93 8.71 17.79
N TYR A 3 19.20 7.90 16.76
CA TYR A 3 18.76 8.23 15.41
C TYR A 3 17.23 8.26 15.43
N ARG A 4 16.64 9.45 15.29
CA ARG A 4 15.20 9.59 15.16
C ARG A 4 14.80 8.92 13.86
N GLN A 5 14.01 7.85 13.94
CA GLN A 5 13.49 7.17 12.78
C GLN A 5 12.71 8.17 11.91
N LEU A 6 13.09 8.27 10.63
CA LEU A 6 12.51 9.22 9.68
C LEU A 6 11.07 8.83 9.28
N TYR A 7 10.73 7.55 9.39
CA TYR A 7 9.45 6.98 8.95
C TYR A 7 8.77 6.23 10.08
N ASN A 8 7.68 6.76 10.63
CA ASN A 8 6.92 6.15 11.73
C ASN A 8 5.58 5.54 11.27
N LYS A 9 5.32 5.48 9.96
CA LYS A 9 4.13 4.84 9.38
C LYS A 9 4.58 3.83 8.33
N LEU A 10 3.94 2.67 8.32
CA LEU A 10 4.21 1.59 7.37
C LEU A 10 2.97 1.31 6.55
N MET A 11 3.10 1.23 5.23
CA MET A 11 2.06 0.73 4.35
C MET A 11 2.58 -0.54 3.68
N ILE A 12 1.79 -1.60 3.66
CA ILE A 12 2.16 -2.88 3.07
C ILE A 12 1.08 -3.23 2.06
N VAL A 13 1.45 -3.40 0.80
CA VAL A 13 0.52 -3.64 -0.31
C VAL A 13 0.96 -4.81 -1.18
N ALA A 14 0.03 -5.46 -1.87
CA ALA A 14 0.31 -6.63 -2.67
C ALA A 14 1.05 -6.27 -3.96
N HIS A 15 0.52 -5.31 -4.72
CA HIS A 15 1.02 -4.95 -6.05
C HIS A 15 1.44 -3.47 -6.11
N PRO A 16 2.34 -3.12 -7.04
CA PRO A 16 2.60 -1.72 -7.33
C PRO A 16 1.31 -1.06 -7.80
N ASP A 17 1.00 0.15 -7.34
CA ASP A 17 -0.23 0.96 -7.57
C ASP A 17 -1.29 0.86 -6.46
N ASP A 18 -1.37 -0.26 -5.74
CA ASP A 18 -2.33 -0.44 -4.63
C ASP A 18 -2.20 0.66 -3.57
N GLU A 19 -0.96 1.06 -3.26
CA GLU A 19 -0.69 2.10 -2.27
C GLU A 19 -1.24 3.47 -2.70
N SER A 20 -1.27 3.72 -4.01
CA SER A 20 -1.75 4.96 -4.61
C SER A 20 -3.25 4.92 -4.85
N ILE A 21 -3.81 3.77 -5.22
CA ILE A 21 -5.25 3.60 -5.47
C ILE A 21 -6.03 3.65 -4.14
N PHE A 22 -5.61 2.87 -3.15
CA PHE A 22 -6.39 2.66 -1.92
C PHE A 22 -5.91 3.48 -0.72
N GLY A 23 -4.64 3.87 -0.72
CA GLY A 23 -4.01 4.64 0.36
C GLY A 23 -3.48 6.02 -0.06
N GLY A 24 -3.69 6.42 -1.31
CA GLY A 24 -2.98 7.55 -1.93
C GLY A 24 -3.23 8.88 -1.23
N GLY A 25 -4.44 9.15 -0.76
CA GLY A 25 -4.71 10.39 -0.03
C GLY A 25 -4.00 10.44 1.33
N ALA A 26 -3.90 9.32 2.05
CA ALA A 26 -3.08 9.21 3.26
C ALA A 26 -1.58 9.37 2.97
N LEU A 27 -1.11 8.76 1.88
CA LEU A 27 0.28 8.82 1.42
C LEU A 27 0.70 10.26 1.07
N ILE A 28 -0.17 11.02 0.40
CA ILE A 28 0.09 12.41 -0.01
C ILE A 28 -0.07 13.41 1.14
N SER A 29 -1.02 13.18 2.04
CA SER A 29 -1.38 14.19 3.05
C SER A 29 -0.56 14.10 4.32
N GLN A 30 0.15 13.00 4.56
CA GLN A 30 0.88 12.74 5.80
C GLN A 30 2.32 12.33 5.48
N PRO A 31 3.34 12.97 6.06
CA PRO A 31 4.72 12.53 5.88
C PRO A 31 5.04 11.30 6.76
N GLY A 32 6.23 10.73 6.55
CA GLY A 32 6.78 9.68 7.42
C GLY A 32 6.38 8.27 7.03
N TRP A 33 6.00 8.05 5.76
CA TRP A 33 5.67 6.74 5.21
C TRP A 33 6.90 5.96 4.77
N LYS A 34 6.91 4.68 5.16
CA LYS A 34 7.61 3.61 4.45
C LYS A 34 6.56 2.73 3.76
N VAL A 35 6.73 2.41 2.49
CA VAL A 35 5.83 1.53 1.72
C VAL A 35 6.56 0.24 1.34
N ILE A 36 5.96 -0.90 1.61
CA ILE A 36 6.45 -2.21 1.18
C ILE A 36 5.45 -2.75 0.15
N CYS A 37 5.91 -2.95 -1.08
CA CYS A 37 5.15 -3.65 -2.11
C CYS A 37 5.68 -5.08 -2.24
N LEU A 38 4.79 -6.08 -2.20
CA LEU A 38 5.20 -7.50 -2.13
C LEU A 38 5.66 -8.08 -3.47
N THR A 39 5.14 -7.58 -4.59
CA THR A 39 5.32 -8.24 -5.89
C THR A 39 6.03 -7.33 -6.90
N ASN A 40 6.43 -7.92 -8.03
CA ASN A 40 6.91 -7.21 -9.22
C ASN A 40 8.22 -6.43 -9.06
N GLY A 41 9.07 -6.77 -8.08
CA GLY A 41 10.39 -6.16 -7.90
C GLY A 41 11.36 -6.43 -9.04
N SER A 42 11.22 -7.55 -9.76
CA SER A 42 11.99 -7.87 -10.96
C SER A 42 11.35 -7.42 -12.27
N ASP A 43 10.07 -7.02 -12.25
CA ASP A 43 9.43 -6.43 -13.42
C ASP A 43 9.94 -4.99 -13.63
N ALA A 44 10.71 -4.80 -14.70
CA ALA A 44 11.40 -3.54 -14.96
C ALA A 44 10.46 -2.34 -15.17
N VAL A 45 9.23 -2.56 -15.67
CA VAL A 45 8.26 -1.50 -15.89
C VAL A 45 7.56 -1.18 -14.58
N ARG A 46 6.98 -2.19 -13.94
CA ARG A 46 6.19 -2.04 -12.71
C ARG A 46 7.04 -1.50 -11.56
N ALA A 47 8.27 -2.02 -11.37
CA ALA A 47 9.17 -1.53 -10.34
C ALA A 47 9.62 -0.08 -10.58
N LYS A 48 9.81 0.33 -11.84
CA LYS A 48 10.17 1.70 -12.20
C LYS A 48 9.03 2.67 -11.89
N GLU A 49 7.80 2.31 -12.28
CA GLU A 49 6.60 3.12 -12.01
C GLU A 49 6.37 3.28 -10.50
N PHE A 50 6.45 2.17 -9.74
CA PHE A 50 6.37 2.18 -8.28
C PHE A 50 7.37 3.15 -7.67
N LYS A 51 8.63 3.05 -8.08
CA LYS A 51 9.70 3.93 -7.60
C LYS A 51 9.38 5.39 -7.87
N GLN A 52 8.93 5.72 -9.08
CA GLN A 52 8.57 7.10 -9.44
C GLN A 52 7.41 7.63 -8.60
N ALA A 53 6.38 6.81 -8.37
CA ALA A 53 5.26 7.14 -7.50
C ALA A 53 5.71 7.39 -6.05
N MET A 54 6.60 6.54 -5.50
CA MET A 54 7.10 6.69 -4.13
C MET A 54 8.02 7.89 -3.96
N GLU A 55 8.82 8.21 -4.98
CA GLU A 55 9.63 9.43 -5.03
C GLU A 55 8.74 10.69 -5.06
N PHE A 56 7.67 10.68 -5.87
CA PHE A 56 6.67 11.75 -5.90
C PHE A 56 6.00 11.94 -4.54
N ALA A 57 5.61 10.84 -3.89
CA ALA A 57 5.01 10.84 -2.56
C ALA A 57 6.00 11.15 -1.42
N GLN A 58 7.30 11.23 -1.70
CA GLN A 58 8.37 11.41 -0.71
C GLN A 58 8.36 10.33 0.38
N ALA A 59 8.00 9.11 0.01
CA ALA A 59 8.01 7.94 0.89
C ALA A 59 9.32 7.15 0.78
N SER A 60 9.75 6.53 1.87
CA SER A 60 10.70 5.42 1.77
C SER A 60 9.97 4.20 1.23
N TYR A 61 10.66 3.33 0.49
CA TYR A 61 10.01 2.17 -0.09
C TYR A 61 10.93 0.96 -0.19
N GLU A 62 10.32 -0.22 -0.21
CA GLU A 62 10.89 -1.47 -0.70
C GLU A 62 9.89 -2.10 -1.66
N ILE A 63 10.40 -2.68 -2.74
CA ILE A 63 9.63 -3.55 -3.61
C ILE A 63 10.27 -4.93 -3.57
N TRP A 64 9.47 -5.94 -3.26
CA TRP A 64 9.88 -7.33 -3.20
C TRP A 64 9.42 -8.06 -4.46
N ASP A 65 9.72 -9.35 -4.56
CA ASP A 65 9.48 -10.13 -5.78
C ASP A 65 8.79 -11.46 -5.47
N TYR A 66 7.77 -11.41 -4.62
CA TYR A 66 6.86 -12.53 -4.44
C TYR A 66 6.05 -12.76 -5.74
N PRO A 67 5.61 -13.99 -6.03
CA PRO A 67 4.78 -14.28 -7.21
C PRO A 67 3.53 -13.39 -7.28
N ASP A 68 3.30 -12.78 -8.43
CA ASP A 68 2.06 -12.05 -8.78
C ASP A 68 1.12 -12.99 -9.52
N GLU A 69 -0.07 -13.22 -8.94
CA GLU A 69 -1.03 -14.20 -9.41
C GLU A 69 -2.47 -13.70 -9.17
N TYR A 70 -3.23 -13.53 -10.25
CA TYR A 70 -4.62 -13.04 -10.20
C TYR A 70 -5.55 -13.86 -9.27
N GLU A 71 -5.43 -15.19 -9.31
CA GLU A 71 -6.10 -16.12 -8.38
C GLU A 71 -5.09 -16.81 -7.45
N GLY A 72 -4.16 -16.03 -6.90
CA GLY A 72 -3.08 -16.53 -6.06
C GLY A 72 -3.26 -16.36 -4.56
N SER A 73 -2.21 -16.76 -3.86
CA SER A 73 -1.97 -16.49 -2.44
C SER A 73 -0.49 -16.14 -2.26
N PHE A 74 -0.11 -15.76 -1.05
CA PHE A 74 1.28 -15.73 -0.63
C PHE A 74 1.60 -16.94 0.25
N ASP A 75 2.88 -17.32 0.31
CA ASP A 75 3.39 -18.11 1.42
C ASP A 75 3.30 -17.24 2.69
N GLY A 76 2.32 -17.55 3.52
CA GLY A 76 2.01 -16.75 4.69
C GLY A 76 3.09 -16.76 5.77
N GLU A 77 3.87 -17.84 5.87
CA GLU A 77 4.97 -17.91 6.84
C GLU A 77 6.17 -17.09 6.34
N GLN A 78 6.48 -17.17 5.05
CA GLN A 78 7.55 -16.39 4.44
C GLN A 78 7.27 -14.88 4.54
N VAL A 79 6.09 -14.44 4.09
CA VAL A 79 5.69 -13.02 4.15
C VAL A 79 5.68 -12.52 5.59
N LYS A 80 5.12 -13.29 6.53
CA LYS A 80 5.12 -12.92 7.95
C LYS A 80 6.54 -12.71 8.46
N ASN A 81 7.46 -13.64 8.17
CA ASN A 81 8.84 -13.56 8.65
C ASN A 81 9.58 -12.32 8.11
N ASP A 82 9.34 -11.95 6.85
CA ASP A 82 9.96 -10.76 6.26
C ASP A 82 9.34 -9.46 6.79
N VAL A 83 8.00 -9.40 6.92
CA VAL A 83 7.33 -8.27 7.57
C VAL A 83 7.79 -8.10 9.01
N GLU A 84 7.97 -9.18 9.77
CA GLU A 84 8.52 -9.11 11.13
C GLU A 84 9.93 -8.48 11.18
N LYS A 85 10.78 -8.71 10.18
CA LYS A 85 12.11 -8.06 10.12
C LYS A 85 11.97 -6.56 9.92
N VAL A 86 11.05 -6.13 9.04
CA VAL A 86 10.74 -4.71 8.82
C VAL A 86 10.22 -4.07 10.11
N LEU A 87 9.28 -4.73 10.79
CA LEU A 87 8.72 -4.28 12.08
C LEU A 87 9.76 -4.24 13.21
N LYS A 88 10.75 -5.14 13.22
CA LYS A 88 11.84 -5.12 14.22
C LYS A 88 12.87 -4.03 13.94
N SER A 89 13.00 -3.59 12.69
CA SER A 89 13.94 -2.53 12.29
C SER A 89 13.47 -1.10 12.60
N GLY A 90 12.21 -0.92 12.98
CA GLY A 90 11.63 0.40 13.21
C GLY A 90 10.39 0.37 14.08
N HIS A 91 10.11 1.47 14.77
CA HIS A 91 8.87 1.69 15.48
C HIS A 91 7.85 2.37 14.56
N TYR A 92 6.75 1.69 14.28
CA TYR A 92 5.65 2.24 13.49
C TYR A 92 4.47 2.52 14.41
N GLU A 93 3.97 3.75 14.38
CA GLU A 93 2.76 4.17 15.10
C GLU A 93 1.49 3.76 14.35
N ARG A 94 1.61 3.51 13.04
CA ARG A 94 0.51 3.06 12.18
C ARG A 94 1.02 2.09 11.12
N ILE A 95 0.26 1.02 10.89
CA ILE A 95 0.50 0.04 9.82
C ILE A 95 -0.76 0.00 8.97
N MET A 96 -0.65 0.22 7.65
CA MET A 96 -1.76 0.22 6.69
C MET A 96 -1.63 -0.95 5.72
N THR A 97 -2.75 -1.57 5.35
CA THR A 97 -2.83 -2.67 4.36
C THR A 97 -4.24 -2.80 3.79
N HIS A 98 -4.44 -3.71 2.85
CA HIS A 98 -5.75 -4.15 2.38
C HIS A 98 -6.67 -4.66 3.49
N ASN A 99 -7.98 -4.48 3.31
CA ASN A 99 -9.00 -5.08 4.17
C ASN A 99 -9.26 -6.56 3.84
N LEU A 100 -10.00 -7.24 4.71
CA LEU A 100 -10.30 -8.68 4.57
C LEU A 100 -11.16 -9.02 3.35
N HIS A 101 -11.82 -8.03 2.74
CA HIS A 101 -12.57 -8.19 1.49
C HIS A 101 -11.68 -8.00 0.24
N GLY A 102 -10.47 -7.45 0.40
CA GLY A 102 -9.54 -7.18 -0.70
C GLY A 102 -10.03 -6.09 -1.65
N GLU A 103 -10.72 -5.07 -1.11
CA GLU A 103 -11.30 -3.91 -1.79
C GLU A 103 -12.33 -4.27 -2.87
N TYR A 104 -11.86 -4.74 -4.03
CA TYR A 104 -12.68 -5.23 -5.13
C TYR A 104 -12.69 -6.75 -5.26
N GLY A 105 -12.16 -7.46 -4.24
CA GLY A 105 -12.22 -8.91 -4.15
C GLY A 105 -10.95 -9.66 -4.55
N HIS A 106 -9.83 -8.97 -4.80
CA HIS A 106 -8.59 -9.58 -5.26
C HIS A 106 -8.04 -10.61 -4.28
N SER A 107 -7.63 -11.77 -4.81
CA SER A 107 -7.21 -12.93 -4.01
C SER A 107 -5.97 -12.63 -3.15
N GLN A 108 -4.94 -12.03 -3.74
CA GLN A 108 -3.70 -11.67 -3.06
C GLN A 108 -3.87 -10.50 -2.07
N HIS A 109 -4.84 -9.59 -2.28
CA HIS A 109 -5.17 -8.55 -1.28
C HIS A 109 -5.72 -9.21 -0.01
N LYS A 110 -6.67 -10.14 -0.18
CA LYS A 110 -7.23 -10.93 0.92
C LYS A 110 -6.16 -11.77 1.61
N ALA A 111 -5.21 -12.36 0.86
CA ALA A 111 -4.14 -13.15 1.42
C ALA A 111 -3.21 -12.31 2.30
N LEU A 112 -2.69 -11.19 1.78
CA LEU A 112 -1.86 -10.25 2.54
C LEU A 112 -2.60 -9.71 3.77
N SER A 113 -3.86 -9.31 3.59
CA SER A 113 -4.71 -8.83 4.69
C SER A 113 -4.78 -9.86 5.81
N ARG A 114 -5.14 -11.12 5.51
CA ARG A 114 -5.22 -12.19 6.52
C ARG A 114 -3.89 -12.43 7.24
N ILE A 115 -2.77 -12.39 6.52
CA ILE A 115 -1.43 -12.55 7.12
C ILE A 115 -1.22 -11.47 8.19
N LEU A 116 -1.46 -10.20 7.88
CA LEU A 116 -1.24 -9.09 8.81
C LEU A 116 -2.24 -9.07 9.98
N HIS A 117 -3.50 -9.44 9.77
CA HIS A 117 -4.48 -9.59 10.86
C HIS A 117 -4.06 -10.70 11.83
N ASN A 118 -3.54 -11.83 11.30
CA ASN A 118 -3.04 -12.93 12.12
C ASN A 118 -1.80 -12.57 12.94
N MET A 119 -1.08 -11.51 12.57
CA MET A 119 0.04 -10.97 13.36
C MET A 119 -0.43 -10.16 14.57
N ARG A 120 -1.72 -9.84 14.70
CA ARG A 120 -2.33 -9.14 15.85
C ARG A 120 -1.64 -7.82 16.19
N LEU A 121 -1.42 -6.99 15.17
CA LEU A 121 -0.77 -5.69 15.32
C LEU A 121 -1.75 -4.67 15.91
N ASN A 122 -1.43 -4.07 17.06
CA ASN A 122 -2.34 -3.17 17.80
C ASN A 122 -2.67 -1.83 17.09
N ASN A 123 -1.93 -1.54 16.03
CA ASN A 123 -1.97 -0.31 15.26
C ASN A 123 -2.19 -0.56 13.76
N LEU A 124 -2.80 -1.70 13.43
CA LEU A 124 -3.25 -2.02 12.09
C LEU A 124 -4.41 -1.11 11.70
N CYS A 125 -4.36 -0.65 10.47
CA CYS A 125 -5.41 0.08 9.79
C CYS A 125 -5.57 -0.53 8.41
N VAL A 126 -6.78 -0.51 7.87
CA VAL A 126 -7.05 -1.08 6.56
C VAL A 126 -7.71 -0.07 5.63
N PHE A 127 -7.50 -0.26 4.33
CA PHE A 127 -8.19 0.49 3.29
C PHE A 127 -9.69 0.18 3.33
N ASP A 128 -10.52 1.18 3.07
CA ASP A 128 -11.97 1.07 3.03
C ASP A 128 -12.53 2.17 2.12
N THR A 129 -13.85 2.16 1.92
CA THR A 129 -14.55 3.24 1.20
C THR A 129 -15.55 3.95 2.11
N THR A 130 -16.02 5.11 1.65
CA THR A 130 -17.02 5.93 2.33
C THR A 130 -17.91 6.62 1.27
N ASP A 131 -18.99 7.29 1.67
CA ASP A 131 -19.79 8.11 0.74
C ASP A 131 -19.19 9.52 0.56
N GLU A 132 -18.23 9.88 1.40
CA GLU A 132 -17.56 11.18 1.38
C GLU A 132 -16.37 11.18 0.42
N LYS A 133 -16.44 12.01 -0.61
CA LYS A 133 -15.35 12.19 -1.57
C LYS A 133 -14.12 12.82 -0.89
N LEU A 134 -12.93 12.39 -1.28
CA LEU A 134 -11.68 13.05 -0.91
C LEU A 134 -11.71 14.55 -1.25
N PRO A 135 -11.11 15.42 -0.40
CA PRO A 135 -10.99 16.84 -0.70
C PRO A 135 -10.29 17.09 -2.05
N ASP A 136 -10.79 18.04 -2.84
CA ASP A 136 -10.33 18.26 -4.22
C ASP A 136 -8.82 18.52 -4.34
N ASN A 137 -8.22 19.20 -3.36
CA ASN A 137 -6.78 19.46 -3.33
C ASN A 137 -5.96 18.18 -3.12
N ILE A 138 -6.47 17.23 -2.33
CA ILE A 138 -5.84 15.92 -2.13
C ILE A 138 -6.07 15.06 -3.36
N LEU A 139 -7.29 15.03 -3.88
CA LEU A 139 -7.63 14.25 -5.07
C LEU A 139 -6.78 14.69 -6.28
N LYS A 140 -6.59 16.00 -6.50
CA LYS A 140 -5.74 16.48 -7.60
C LYS A 140 -4.32 15.91 -7.52
N LYS A 141 -3.71 15.93 -6.33
CA LYS A 141 -2.39 15.34 -6.11
C LYS A 141 -2.40 13.81 -6.22
N LYS A 142 -3.49 13.16 -5.79
CA LYS A 142 -3.68 11.71 -5.95
C LYS A 142 -3.72 11.31 -7.43
N MET A 143 -4.36 12.11 -8.27
CA MET A 143 -4.34 11.89 -9.72
C MET A 143 -2.95 12.13 -10.32
N GLU A 144 -2.17 13.08 -9.81
CA GLU A 144 -0.76 13.26 -10.23
C GLU A 144 0.11 12.06 -9.82
N LEU A 145 -0.09 11.53 -8.61
CA LEU A 145 0.56 10.31 -8.14
C LEU A 145 0.21 9.10 -9.02
N LEU A 146 -1.07 8.87 -9.32
CA LEU A 146 -1.53 7.74 -10.12
C LEU A 146 -1.01 7.75 -11.57
N ARG A 147 -0.70 8.92 -12.12
CA ARG A 147 -0.10 9.06 -13.47
C ARG A 147 1.31 8.49 -13.58
N HIS A 148 1.95 8.11 -12.48
CA HIS A 148 3.23 7.39 -12.54
C HIS A 148 3.08 5.92 -12.97
N TYR A 149 1.84 5.39 -12.98
CA TYR A 149 1.52 4.02 -13.37
C TYR A 149 0.92 3.95 -14.78
N ASP A 150 1.67 4.45 -15.77
CA ASP A 150 1.23 4.50 -17.18
C ASP A 150 0.79 3.13 -17.69
N SER A 151 1.51 2.06 -17.32
CA SER A 151 1.20 0.69 -17.72
C SER A 151 -0.11 0.15 -17.15
N GLN A 152 -0.64 0.77 -16.10
CA GLN A 152 -1.83 0.31 -15.36
C GLN A 152 -3.02 1.25 -15.44
N MET A 153 -2.97 2.26 -16.30
CA MET A 153 -4.08 3.22 -16.39
C MET A 153 -5.42 2.54 -16.65
N TYR A 154 -5.44 1.42 -17.40
CA TYR A 154 -6.65 0.63 -17.63
C TYR A 154 -7.24 0.01 -16.35
N VAL A 155 -6.40 -0.36 -15.37
CA VAL A 155 -6.85 -0.85 -14.04
C VAL A 155 -7.34 0.32 -13.21
N ILE A 156 -6.57 1.41 -13.18
CA ILE A 156 -6.85 2.62 -12.41
C ILE A 156 -8.20 3.23 -12.83
N ASP A 157 -8.46 3.33 -14.13
CA ASP A 157 -9.72 3.84 -14.68
C ASP A 157 -10.92 2.98 -14.24
N GLY A 158 -10.72 1.66 -14.08
CA GLY A 158 -11.75 0.74 -13.60
C GLY A 158 -12.04 0.83 -12.10
N LEU A 159 -11.19 1.51 -11.33
CA LEU A 159 -11.26 1.60 -9.87
C LEU A 159 -11.56 3.03 -9.37
N GLU A 160 -12.15 3.88 -10.21
CA GLU A 160 -12.44 5.28 -9.90
C GLU A 160 -13.17 5.47 -8.56
N SER A 161 -14.14 4.63 -8.22
CA SER A 161 -14.86 4.73 -6.95
C SER A 161 -13.94 4.57 -5.73
N TYR A 162 -13.00 3.63 -5.76
CA TYR A 162 -12.02 3.44 -4.69
C TYR A 162 -11.03 4.62 -4.61
N ILE A 163 -10.73 5.23 -5.75
CA ILE A 163 -9.84 6.39 -5.82
C ILE A 163 -10.49 7.62 -5.21
N LEU A 164 -11.75 7.89 -5.55
CA LEU A 164 -12.48 9.09 -5.14
C LEU A 164 -12.94 9.06 -3.69
N TYR A 165 -13.30 7.87 -3.21
CA TYR A 165 -14.04 7.68 -1.96
C TYR A 165 -13.26 6.81 -0.95
N GLU A 166 -11.93 6.88 -0.98
CA GLU A 166 -11.10 6.14 -0.02
C GLU A 166 -11.36 6.61 1.42
N ARG A 167 -11.22 5.67 2.36
CA ARG A 167 -11.10 5.92 3.79
C ARG A 167 -10.12 4.92 4.38
N ILE A 168 -9.54 5.27 5.52
CA ILE A 168 -8.79 4.33 6.35
C ILE A 168 -9.56 4.06 7.63
N ILE A 169 -9.76 2.79 7.96
CA ILE A 169 -10.36 2.37 9.23
C ILE A 169 -9.30 1.71 10.11
N LYS A 170 -9.44 1.84 11.42
CA LYS A 170 -8.61 1.08 12.37
C LYS A 170 -9.23 -0.31 12.54
N ASP A 171 -8.41 -1.34 12.42
CA ASP A 171 -8.79 -2.73 12.72
C ASP A 171 -8.57 -3.05 14.21
#